data_AF-A0A9W6JZE8-F1
#
_entry.id   AF-A0A9W6JZE8-F1
#
_cell.length_a   1.000
_cell.length_b   1.000
_cell.length_c   1.000
_cell.angle_alpha   90.00
_cell.angle_beta   90.00
_cell.angle_gamma   90.00
#
_symmetry.space_group_name_H-M   'P 1'
#
loop_
_entity.id
_entity.type
_entity.pdbx_description
1 polymer ?
#
loop_
_entity_poly.entity_id
_entity_poly.type
_entity_poly.pdbx_seq_one_letter_code
_entity_poly.pdbx_strand_id
1 'polypeptide(L)'
;MMNPAIDYELADDAATTLAACAMLPNRVRVELLEKFAEQHGMPALIEAFAQFVGLANSVVANVRDGAELLLITEGGYHPHDAEKVNLPTIFGALLGVQLARVPQDNPAMCGSCAFRRGSIANQCTSTVIDAGETLGPGEPAFLCHEEDEGVVPHRACGGYAVAKKAARNHKIEAVPNDGHR
;
A
#
# COMPACT_ATOMS: atom_id res chain seq x y z
N MET A 1 4.63 -26.99 -2.96
CA MET A 1 5.39 -26.35 -1.86
C MET A 1 5.97 -25.07 -2.43
N MET A 2 5.30 -23.93 -2.19
CA MET A 2 5.85 -22.62 -2.58
C MET A 2 7.10 -22.39 -1.75
N ASN A 3 8.22 -22.18 -2.42
CA ASN A 3 9.48 -21.84 -1.76
C ASN A 3 9.23 -20.53 -0.98
N PRO A 4 9.48 -20.46 0.34
CA PRO A 4 9.31 -19.22 1.07
C PRO A 4 10.16 -18.15 0.38
N ALA A 5 9.63 -16.93 0.34
CA ALA A 5 10.21 -15.79 -0.36
C ALA A 5 11.61 -15.43 0.17
N ILE A 6 12.63 -16.18 -0.26
CA ILE A 6 14.06 -15.95 0.00
C ILE A 6 14.66 -15.41 -1.30
N ASP A 7 14.08 -14.31 -1.80
CA ASP A 7 14.64 -13.52 -2.88
C ASP A 7 15.44 -12.35 -2.28
N TYR A 8 16.27 -12.67 -1.29
CA TYR A 8 17.21 -11.72 -0.71
C TYR A 8 18.41 -12.40 -0.03
N GLU A 9 19.57 -11.73 -0.09
CA GLU A 9 20.84 -12.07 0.55
C GLU A 9 21.53 -10.76 0.97
N LEU A 10 21.12 -10.21 2.13
CA LEU A 10 21.69 -8.97 2.65
C LEU A 10 23.06 -9.23 3.29
N ALA A 11 24.04 -8.41 2.96
CA ALA A 11 25.30 -8.34 3.70
C ALA A 11 25.08 -7.82 5.13
N ASP A 12 25.92 -8.24 6.08
CA ASP A 12 25.77 -7.92 7.51
C ASP A 12 25.79 -6.41 7.82
N ASP A 13 26.60 -5.65 7.10
CA ASP A 13 26.72 -4.19 7.23
C ASP A 13 25.46 -3.46 6.73
N ALA A 14 24.93 -3.88 5.58
CA ALA A 14 23.66 -3.42 5.04
C ALA A 14 22.50 -3.78 5.97
N ALA A 15 22.44 -5.02 6.48
CA ALA A 15 21.42 -5.46 7.42
C ALA A 15 21.44 -4.62 8.71
N THR A 16 22.63 -4.35 9.26
CA THR A 16 22.79 -3.50 10.45
C THR A 16 22.27 -2.08 10.21
N THR A 17 22.62 -1.48 9.08
CA THR A 17 22.19 -0.13 8.69
C THR A 17 20.67 -0.07 8.49
N LEU A 18 20.09 -1.06 7.80
CA LEU A 18 18.66 -1.13 7.51
C LEU A 18 17.83 -1.42 8.78
N ALA A 19 18.35 -2.20 9.73
CA ALA A 19 17.72 -2.41 11.02
C ALA A 19 17.57 -1.10 11.80
N ALA A 20 18.60 -0.24 11.80
CA ALA A 20 18.49 1.10 12.37
C ALA A 20 17.47 1.96 11.60
N CYS A 21 17.46 1.88 10.27
CA CYS A 21 16.49 2.60 9.45
C CYS A 21 15.04 2.23 9.77
N ALA A 22 14.76 0.96 10.09
CA ALA A 22 13.41 0.51 10.43
C ALA A 22 12.82 1.21 11.68
N MET A 23 13.67 1.63 12.62
CA MET A 23 13.26 2.16 13.92
C MET A 23 13.30 3.68 14.02
N LEU A 24 14.08 4.36 13.17
CA LEU A 24 14.36 5.79 13.30
C LEU A 24 13.43 6.66 12.44
N PRO A 25 13.29 7.97 12.70
CA PRO A 25 12.52 8.88 11.84
C PRO A 25 13.14 9.09 10.47
N ASN A 26 12.33 9.45 9.46
CA ASN A 26 12.76 9.59 8.06
C ASN A 26 14.04 10.43 7.87
N ARG A 27 14.14 11.59 8.52
CA ARG A 27 15.35 12.45 8.44
C ARG A 27 16.62 11.70 8.81
N VAL A 28 16.57 10.91 9.88
CA VAL A 28 17.72 10.15 10.38
C VAL A 28 18.01 8.94 9.47
N ARG A 29 16.98 8.32 8.88
CA ARG A 29 17.17 7.25 7.87
C ARG A 29 17.97 7.78 6.68
N VAL A 30 17.62 8.96 6.17
CA VAL A 30 18.34 9.59 5.05
C VAL A 30 19.82 9.77 5.39
N GLU A 31 20.13 10.35 6.55
CA GLU A 31 21.52 10.55 7.01
C GLU A 31 22.30 9.23 7.15
N LEU A 32 21.65 8.14 7.58
CA LEU A 32 22.28 6.82 7.67
C LEU A 32 22.58 6.23 6.28
N LEU A 33 21.64 6.36 5.34
CA LEU A 33 21.81 5.83 3.98
C LEU A 33 22.82 6.65 3.18
N GLU A 34 22.92 7.96 3.42
CA GLU A 34 23.99 8.81 2.87
C GLU A 34 25.36 8.36 3.37
N LYS A 35 25.52 8.12 4.68
CA LYS A 35 26.79 7.60 5.23
C LYS A 35 27.15 6.22 4.69
N PHE A 36 26.16 5.34 4.55
CA PHE A 36 26.35 4.03 3.94
C PHE A 36 26.84 4.17 2.49
N ALA A 37 26.23 5.08 1.72
CA ALA A 37 26.64 5.39 0.35
C ALA A 37 28.06 5.97 0.27
N GLU A 38 28.45 6.84 1.21
CA GLU A 38 29.82 7.39 1.27
C GLU A 38 30.87 6.31 1.56
N GLN A 39 30.52 5.31 2.39
CA GLN A 39 31.43 4.25 2.82
C GLN A 39 31.54 3.11 1.79
N HIS A 40 30.41 2.71 1.20
CA HIS A 40 30.31 1.49 0.37
C HIS A 40 30.01 1.79 -1.11
N GLY A 41 29.66 3.03 -1.45
CA GLY A 41 29.33 3.47 -2.80
C GLY A 41 27.86 3.30 -3.16
N MET A 42 27.43 4.01 -4.21
CA MET A 42 26.05 3.94 -4.70
C MET A 42 25.58 2.58 -5.22
N PRO A 43 26.41 1.79 -5.92
CA PRO A 43 26.01 0.45 -6.32
C PRO A 43 25.63 -0.43 -5.12
N ALA A 44 26.37 -0.34 -4.01
CA ALA A 44 26.07 -1.10 -2.79
C ALA A 44 24.74 -0.68 -2.16
N LEU A 45 24.41 0.62 -2.14
CA LEU A 45 23.11 1.08 -1.64
C LEU A 45 21.94 0.61 -2.53
N ILE A 46 22.11 0.65 -3.85
CA ILE A 46 21.08 0.17 -4.80
C ILE A 46 20.81 -1.32 -4.56
N GLU A 47 21.88 -2.11 -4.43
CA GLU A 47 21.77 -3.54 -4.11
C GLU A 47 21.07 -3.73 -2.77
N ALA A 48 21.51 -3.06 -1.70
CA ALA A 48 20.89 -3.15 -0.38
C ALA A 48 19.39 -2.80 -0.41
N PHE A 49 18.99 -1.81 -1.21
CA PHE A 49 17.58 -1.45 -1.38
C PHE A 49 16.79 -2.55 -2.11
N ALA A 50 17.32 -3.13 -3.18
CA ALA A 50 16.69 -4.24 -3.89
C ALA A 50 16.50 -5.46 -2.96
N GLN A 51 17.55 -5.81 -2.23
CA GLN A 51 17.56 -6.88 -1.24
C GLN A 51 16.55 -6.61 -0.09
N PHE A 52 16.44 -5.35 0.36
CA PHE A 52 15.44 -4.94 1.34
C PHE A 52 14.01 -5.11 0.83
N VAL A 53 13.73 -4.85 -0.45
CA VAL A 53 12.41 -5.12 -1.05
C VAL A 53 12.10 -6.62 -1.03
N GLY A 54 13.07 -7.48 -1.36
CA GLY A 54 12.95 -8.93 -1.24
C GLY A 54 12.62 -9.37 0.18
N LEU A 55 13.36 -8.89 1.17
CA LEU A 55 13.10 -9.12 2.60
C LEU A 55 11.71 -8.63 3.02
N ALA A 56 11.29 -7.43 2.61
CA ALA A 56 9.99 -6.88 2.95
C ALA A 56 8.83 -7.73 2.41
N ASN A 57 8.95 -8.25 1.18
CA ASN A 57 8.00 -9.19 0.62
C ASN A 57 7.96 -10.51 1.42
N SER A 58 9.12 -10.99 1.87
CA SER A 58 9.23 -12.16 2.74
C SER A 58 8.50 -11.98 4.07
N VAL A 59 8.71 -10.84 4.73
CA VAL A 59 8.01 -10.49 5.97
C VAL A 59 6.50 -10.43 5.75
N VAL A 60 6.04 -9.81 4.66
CA VAL A 60 4.61 -9.76 4.31
C VAL A 60 4.03 -11.16 4.10
N ALA A 61 4.75 -12.05 3.42
CA ALA A 61 4.33 -13.44 3.21
C ALA A 61 4.20 -14.19 4.55
N ASN A 62 5.19 -14.07 5.45
CA ASN A 62 5.13 -14.70 6.77
C ASN A 62 3.98 -14.15 7.63
N VAL A 63 3.69 -12.85 7.54
CA VAL A 63 2.53 -12.24 8.22
C VAL A 63 1.23 -12.79 7.66
N ARG A 64 1.13 -13.00 6.34
CA ARG A 64 -0.02 -13.65 5.71
C ARG A 64 -0.21 -15.07 6.22
N ASP A 65 0.83 -15.90 6.22
CA ASP A 65 0.75 -17.27 6.72
C ASP A 65 0.31 -17.31 8.19
N GLY A 66 0.85 -16.40 9.02
CA GLY A 66 0.44 -16.26 10.41
C GLY A 66 -1.01 -15.81 10.58
N ALA A 67 -1.47 -14.86 9.77
CA ALA A 67 -2.86 -14.39 9.81
C ALA A 67 -3.85 -15.48 9.36
N GLU A 68 -3.54 -16.21 8.28
CA GLU A 68 -4.34 -17.33 7.79
C GLU A 68 -4.44 -18.44 8.84
N LEU A 69 -3.31 -18.79 9.49
CA LEU A 69 -3.30 -19.76 10.58
C LEU A 69 -4.21 -19.32 11.74
N LEU A 70 -4.12 -18.07 12.19
CA LEU A 70 -4.96 -17.56 13.27
C LEU A 70 -6.45 -17.55 12.91
N LEU A 71 -6.81 -17.19 11.68
CA LEU A 71 -8.19 -17.23 11.21
C LEU A 71 -8.75 -18.66 11.23
N ILE A 72 -7.94 -19.64 10.87
CA ILE A 72 -8.34 -21.07 10.87
C ILE A 72 -8.44 -21.60 12.30
N THR A 73 -7.39 -21.45 13.11
CA THR A 73 -7.31 -22.10 14.43
C THR A 73 -8.14 -21.41 15.49
N GLU A 74 -8.15 -20.07 15.50
CA GLU A 74 -8.84 -19.27 16.51
C GLU A 74 -10.16 -18.69 15.98
N GLY A 75 -10.23 -18.35 14.69
CA GLY A 75 -11.40 -17.75 14.07
C GLY A 75 -12.46 -18.73 13.57
N GLY A 76 -12.13 -20.04 13.50
CA GLY A 76 -13.03 -21.07 12.97
C GLY A 76 -13.29 -20.97 11.46
N TYR A 77 -12.43 -20.26 10.72
CA TYR A 77 -12.56 -20.14 9.27
C TYR A 77 -12.17 -21.46 8.59
N HIS A 78 -12.88 -21.80 7.52
CA HIS A 78 -12.40 -22.82 6.59
C HIS A 78 -11.14 -22.30 5.86
N PRO A 79 -10.12 -23.13 5.58
CA PRO A 79 -8.88 -22.66 4.92
C PRO A 79 -9.11 -21.84 3.64
N HIS A 80 -10.02 -22.29 2.77
CA HIS A 80 -10.38 -21.54 1.56
C HIS A 80 -11.01 -20.16 1.80
N ASP A 81 -11.58 -19.90 2.96
CA ASP A 81 -12.11 -18.58 3.29
C ASP A 81 -11.06 -17.69 3.95
N ALA A 82 -10.11 -18.28 4.68
CA ALA A 82 -8.95 -17.56 5.22
C ALA A 82 -8.05 -16.99 4.10
N GLU A 83 -7.82 -17.76 3.04
CA GLU A 83 -7.02 -17.35 1.87
C GLU A 83 -7.56 -16.09 1.17
N LYS A 84 -8.89 -15.86 1.25
CA LYS A 84 -9.58 -14.74 0.59
C LYS A 84 -9.45 -13.41 1.33
N VAL A 85 -8.86 -13.40 2.52
CA VAL A 85 -8.74 -12.16 3.31
C VAL A 85 -7.77 -11.21 2.61
N ASN A 86 -8.23 -9.96 2.46
CA ASN A 86 -7.42 -8.88 1.94
C ASN A 86 -6.40 -8.47 2.99
N LEU A 87 -5.12 -8.75 2.72
CA LEU A 87 -3.99 -8.37 3.58
C LEU A 87 -3.07 -7.38 2.88
N PRO A 88 -2.42 -6.48 3.64
CA PRO A 88 -1.45 -5.53 3.11
C PRO A 88 -0.32 -6.22 2.33
N THR A 89 0.13 -5.57 1.27
CA THR A 89 1.36 -5.95 0.55
C THR A 89 2.20 -4.72 0.24
N ILE A 90 3.51 -4.89 -0.03
CA ILE A 90 4.35 -3.76 -0.46
C ILE A 90 3.82 -3.17 -1.78
N PHE A 91 3.43 -4.02 -2.73
CA PHE A 91 2.83 -3.58 -3.99
C PHE A 91 1.53 -2.80 -3.77
N GLY A 92 0.62 -3.33 -2.96
CA GLY A 92 -0.64 -2.67 -2.60
C GLY A 92 -0.41 -1.33 -1.89
N ALA A 93 0.56 -1.25 -0.97
CA ALA A 93 0.93 -0.01 -0.31
C ALA A 93 1.46 1.05 -1.30
N LEU A 94 2.26 0.66 -2.29
CA LEU A 94 2.75 1.58 -3.33
C LEU A 94 1.63 2.09 -4.24
N LEU A 95 0.69 1.22 -4.63
CA LEU A 95 -0.53 1.66 -5.32
C LEU A 95 -1.37 2.58 -4.43
N GLY A 96 -1.47 2.27 -3.14
CA GLY A 96 -2.12 3.07 -2.11
C GLY A 96 -1.57 4.49 -2.01
N VAL A 97 -0.25 4.67 -2.15
CA VAL A 97 0.38 6.01 -2.20
C VAL A 97 -0.15 6.81 -3.39
N GLN A 98 -0.34 6.17 -4.56
CA GLN A 98 -0.88 6.84 -5.75
C GLN A 98 -2.38 7.16 -5.62
N LEU A 99 -3.11 6.30 -4.90
CA LEU A 99 -4.55 6.45 -4.65
C LEU A 99 -4.85 7.50 -3.58
N ALA A 100 -4.02 7.61 -2.55
CA ALA A 100 -4.21 8.49 -1.40
C ALA A 100 -4.01 9.97 -1.76
N ARG A 101 -5.00 10.53 -2.46
CA ARG A 101 -5.06 11.94 -2.89
C ARG A 101 -5.78 12.84 -1.88
N VAL A 102 -6.15 12.29 -0.73
CA VAL A 102 -6.94 12.96 0.30
C VAL A 102 -6.02 13.27 1.50
N PRO A 103 -6.06 14.51 2.05
CA PRO A 103 -5.34 14.85 3.27
C PRO A 103 -5.64 13.87 4.40
N GLN A 104 -4.62 13.48 5.16
CA GLN A 104 -4.69 12.40 6.15
C GLN A 104 -5.68 12.64 7.28
N ASP A 105 -5.89 13.91 7.61
CA ASP A 105 -6.76 14.43 8.66
C ASP A 105 -8.17 14.77 8.16
N ASN A 106 -8.50 14.42 6.91
CA ASN A 106 -9.82 14.70 6.36
C ASN A 106 -10.89 13.85 7.08
N PRO A 107 -11.89 14.49 7.74
CA PRO A 107 -12.90 13.78 8.54
C PRO A 107 -13.85 12.93 7.70
N ALA A 108 -13.85 13.07 6.36
CA ALA A 108 -14.64 12.24 5.47
C ALA A 108 -14.05 10.83 5.24
N MET A 109 -12.84 10.57 5.74
CA MET A 109 -12.19 9.25 5.65
C MET A 109 -12.35 8.47 6.94
N CYS A 110 -12.89 7.27 6.81
CA CYS A 110 -13.03 6.31 7.88
C CYS A 110 -11.67 5.66 8.24
N GLY A 111 -11.59 4.95 9.38
CA GLY A 111 -10.33 4.44 9.92
C GLY A 111 -9.62 3.47 8.95
N SER A 112 -10.40 2.64 8.28
CA SER A 112 -9.99 1.64 7.29
C SER A 112 -10.13 2.12 5.84
N CYS A 113 -10.21 3.43 5.58
CA CYS A 113 -10.51 3.92 4.23
C CYS A 113 -9.40 3.62 3.21
N ALA A 114 -9.75 3.07 2.03
CA ALA A 114 -8.81 2.80 0.94
C ALA A 114 -8.12 4.07 0.38
N PHE A 115 -8.72 5.25 0.56
CA PHE A 115 -8.17 6.54 0.14
C PHE A 115 -7.28 7.20 1.21
N ARG A 116 -7.18 6.59 2.40
CA ARG A 116 -6.36 7.08 3.52
C ARG A 116 -5.00 6.38 3.52
N ARG A 117 -3.95 7.12 3.16
CA ARG A 117 -2.56 6.62 3.20
C ARG A 117 -2.27 5.85 4.48
N GLY A 118 -1.80 4.62 4.34
CA GLY A 118 -1.36 3.79 5.47
C GLY A 118 -2.47 3.10 6.27
N SER A 119 -3.74 3.22 5.86
CA SER A 119 -4.77 2.31 6.37
C SER A 119 -4.54 0.88 5.83
N ILE A 120 -5.13 -0.13 6.49
CA ILE A 120 -5.04 -1.53 6.03
C ILE A 120 -5.57 -1.65 4.59
N ALA A 121 -6.76 -1.14 4.32
CA ALA A 121 -7.37 -1.17 2.98
C ALA A 121 -6.53 -0.44 1.93
N ASN A 122 -5.88 0.67 2.30
CA ASN A 122 -4.99 1.40 1.40
C ASN A 122 -3.68 0.64 1.10
N GLN A 123 -3.37 -0.42 1.84
CA GLN A 123 -2.19 -1.26 1.58
C GLN A 123 -2.56 -2.63 0.99
N CYS A 124 -3.85 -2.96 0.88
CA CYS A 124 -4.33 -4.19 0.24
C CYS A 124 -4.48 -4.01 -1.27
N THR A 125 -3.81 -4.86 -2.06
CA THR A 125 -3.75 -4.75 -3.53
C THR A 125 -5.13 -4.75 -4.21
N SER A 126 -5.97 -5.71 -3.90
CA SER A 126 -7.35 -5.81 -4.44
C SER A 126 -8.15 -4.55 -4.10
N THR A 127 -8.12 -4.14 -2.84
CA THR A 127 -8.90 -3.00 -2.36
C THR A 127 -8.50 -1.69 -3.01
N VAL A 128 -7.19 -1.43 -3.21
CA VAL A 128 -6.75 -0.20 -3.88
C VAL A 128 -7.00 -0.21 -5.38
N ILE A 129 -6.95 -1.38 -6.04
CA ILE A 129 -7.32 -1.53 -7.44
C ILE A 129 -8.81 -1.23 -7.61
N ASP A 130 -9.68 -1.92 -6.86
CA ASP A 130 -11.13 -1.72 -6.90
C ASP A 130 -11.49 -0.25 -6.62
N ALA A 131 -10.91 0.34 -5.58
CA ALA A 131 -11.12 1.74 -5.24
C ALA A 131 -10.64 2.70 -6.34
N GLY A 132 -9.51 2.40 -6.98
CA GLY A 132 -8.97 3.16 -8.10
C GLY A 132 -9.87 3.10 -9.33
N GLU A 133 -10.39 1.92 -9.68
CA GLU A 133 -11.29 1.72 -10.82
C GLU A 133 -12.55 2.57 -10.69
N THR A 134 -13.17 2.64 -9.51
CA THR A 134 -14.37 3.48 -9.29
C THR A 134 -14.18 4.97 -9.59
N LEU A 135 -12.93 5.46 -9.69
CA LEU A 135 -12.64 6.83 -10.10
C LEU A 135 -12.84 7.05 -11.61
N GLY A 136 -12.97 6.00 -12.41
CA GLY A 136 -13.24 6.04 -13.85
C GLY A 136 -14.58 6.70 -14.25
N PRO A 137 -14.70 7.28 -15.46
CA PRO A 137 -15.98 7.79 -15.96
C PRO A 137 -17.02 6.67 -16.08
N GLY A 138 -18.24 6.90 -15.58
CA GLY A 138 -19.32 5.91 -15.68
C GLY A 138 -19.29 4.79 -14.62
N GLU A 139 -18.21 4.69 -13.86
CA GLU A 139 -18.06 3.67 -12.82
C GLU A 139 -18.95 3.95 -11.60
N PRO A 140 -19.49 2.90 -10.95
CA PRO A 140 -20.30 3.04 -9.75
C PRO A 140 -19.50 3.67 -8.61
N ALA A 141 -20.21 4.28 -7.66
CA ALA A 141 -19.59 4.87 -6.49
C ALA A 141 -18.98 3.78 -5.59
N PHE A 142 -17.77 4.03 -5.08
CA PHE A 142 -17.21 3.22 -4.01
C PHE A 142 -17.99 3.46 -2.72
N LEU A 143 -18.49 2.40 -2.09
CA LEU A 143 -19.38 2.50 -0.93
C LEU A 143 -18.62 2.39 0.39
N CYS A 144 -19.06 3.10 1.43
CA CYS A 144 -18.43 3.07 2.75
C CYS A 144 -18.95 1.89 3.58
N HIS A 145 -18.07 1.05 4.13
CA HIS A 145 -18.47 -0.10 4.96
C HIS A 145 -18.56 0.22 6.48
N GLU A 146 -18.04 1.36 6.94
CA GLU A 146 -17.93 1.67 8.38
C GLU A 146 -19.23 2.28 8.95
N GLU A 147 -20.14 2.79 8.11
CA GLU A 147 -21.44 3.32 8.56
C GLU A 147 -22.51 2.23 8.76
N ASP A 148 -22.27 1.01 8.29
CA ASP A 148 -23.30 -0.03 8.10
C ASP A 148 -22.79 -1.43 8.56
N GLU A 149 -22.33 -1.57 9.81
CA GLU A 149 -21.97 -2.90 10.34
C GLU A 149 -23.17 -3.86 10.25
N GLY A 150 -23.04 -4.90 9.42
CA GLY A 150 -24.07 -5.92 9.20
C GLY A 150 -25.16 -5.55 8.17
N VAL A 151 -25.03 -4.42 7.46
CA VAL A 151 -25.94 -4.01 6.37
C VAL A 151 -25.14 -3.81 5.08
N VAL A 152 -25.77 -4.08 3.92
CA VAL A 152 -25.15 -3.80 2.63
C VAL A 152 -24.90 -2.29 2.52
N PRO A 153 -23.64 -1.84 2.34
CA PRO A 153 -23.32 -0.43 2.19
C PRO A 153 -24.17 0.22 1.11
N HIS A 154 -24.72 1.40 1.39
CA HIS A 154 -25.62 2.11 0.46
C HIS A 154 -25.19 3.55 0.19
N ARG A 155 -24.18 4.06 0.91
CA ARG A 155 -23.67 5.43 0.77
C ARG A 155 -22.29 5.45 0.14
N ALA A 156 -22.08 6.46 -0.70
CA ALA A 156 -20.76 6.73 -1.27
C ALA A 156 -19.75 7.06 -0.15
N CYS A 157 -18.56 6.49 -0.26
CA CYS A 157 -17.45 6.75 0.65
C CYS A 157 -17.02 8.23 0.57
N GLY A 158 -16.85 8.87 1.73
CA GLY A 158 -16.41 10.26 1.80
C GLY A 158 -15.01 10.47 1.19
N GLY A 159 -14.08 9.54 1.47
CA GLY A 159 -12.76 9.50 0.83
C GLY A 159 -12.85 9.38 -0.69
N TYR A 160 -13.75 8.52 -1.20
CA TYR A 160 -14.03 8.41 -2.63
C TYR A 160 -14.55 9.71 -3.21
N ALA A 161 -15.53 10.36 -2.57
CA ALA A 161 -16.12 11.61 -3.06
C ALA A 161 -15.06 12.72 -3.21
N VAL A 162 -14.15 12.84 -2.24
CA VAL A 162 -13.03 13.79 -2.30
C VAL A 162 -12.06 13.42 -3.43
N ALA A 163 -11.66 12.15 -3.53
CA ALA A 163 -10.75 11.66 -4.56
C ALA A 163 -11.33 11.84 -5.98
N LYS A 164 -12.62 11.54 -6.18
CA LYS A 164 -13.35 11.72 -7.45
C LYS A 164 -13.39 13.18 -7.87
N LYS A 165 -13.63 14.10 -6.92
CA LYS A 165 -13.56 15.54 -7.18
C LYS A 165 -12.17 15.98 -7.62
N ALA A 166 -11.13 15.52 -6.92
CA ALA A 166 -9.74 15.82 -7.28
C ALA A 166 -9.36 15.27 -8.68
N ALA A 167 -9.78 14.03 -9.00
CA ALA A 167 -9.52 13.40 -10.28
C ALA A 167 -10.20 14.13 -11.46
N ARG A 168 -11.37 14.75 -11.25
CA ARG A 168 -12.03 15.59 -12.25
C ARG A 168 -11.28 16.90 -12.51
N ASN A 169 -10.73 17.51 -11.47
CA ASN A 169 -10.02 18.79 -11.58
C ASN A 169 -8.64 18.64 -12.27
N HIS A 170 -7.98 17.49 -12.15
CA HIS A 170 -6.73 17.20 -12.86
C HIS A 170 -6.88 16.92 -14.36
N LYS A 171 -8.11 16.78 -14.89
CA LYS A 171 -8.37 16.60 -16.33
C LYS A 171 -8.55 17.91 -17.11
N ILE A 172 -8.40 19.08 -16.47
CA ILE A 172 -8.52 20.40 -17.11
C ILE A 172 -7.14 20.99 -17.40
N GLU A 173 -6.30 20.26 -18.14
CA GLU A 173 -5.20 20.83 -18.93
C GLU A 173 -5.19 20.08 -20.27
N ALA A 174 -6.22 20.32 -21.08
CA ALA A 174 -6.16 19.97 -22.49
C ALA A 174 -5.14 20.92 -23.13
N VAL A 175 -3.97 20.38 -23.51
CA VAL A 175 -3.02 21.07 -24.38
C VAL A 175 -3.78 21.49 -25.64
N PRO A 176 -3.68 22.77 -26.09
CA PRO A 176 -4.33 23.21 -27.32
C PRO A 176 -3.90 22.32 -28.47
N ASN A 177 -4.88 21.79 -29.19
CA ASN A 177 -4.65 21.03 -30.41
C ASN A 177 -4.26 22.03 -31.51
N ASP A 178 -2.98 22.36 -31.60
CA ASP A 178 -2.44 23.14 -32.72
C ASP A 178 -2.45 22.23 -33.95
N GLY A 179 -3.59 22.26 -34.63
CA GLY A 179 -3.80 21.58 -35.89
C GLY A 179 -2.75 22.04 -36.91
N HIS A 180 -1.90 21.11 -37.31
CA HIS A 180 -1.08 21.27 -38.51
C HIS A 180 -1.71 20.50 -39.66
N ARG A 181 -2.27 21.28 -40.59
CA ARG A 181 -2.36 20.97 -42.02
C ARG A 181 -0.98 20.87 -42.63
#